data_AF-A0A353T5R0-F1
#
_entry.id   AF-A0A353T5R0-F1
#
_cell.length_a   1.000
_cell.length_b   1.000
_cell.length_c   1.000
_cell.angle_alpha   90.00
_cell.angle_beta   90.00
_cell.angle_gamma   90.00
#
_symmetry.space_group_name_H-M   'P 1'
#
loop_
_entity.id
_entity.type
_entity.pdbx_description
1 polymer ?
#
loop_
_entity_poly.entity_id
_entity_poly.type
_entity_poly.pdbx_seq_one_letter_code
_entity_poly.pdbx_strand_id
1 'polypeptide(L)' 'EPMINMGTSRIYQDRKNGWTIYTADGKSSAQWEIMVLVTEDGHEVLAW' A
#
# COMPACT_ATOMS: atom_id res chain seq x y z
N GLU A 1 -2.34 3.47 -4.44
CA GLU A 1 -1.33 2.65 -3.73
C GLU A 1 -1.94 1.47 -2.93
N PRO A 2 -2.65 0.51 -3.55
CA PRO A 2 -3.12 -0.67 -2.82
C PRO A 2 -1.97 -1.51 -2.26
N MET A 3 -2.13 -1.98 -1.02
CA MET A 3 -1.27 -2.96 -0.36
C MET A 3 -2.11 -4.22 -0.07
N ILE A 4 -1.67 -5.39 -0.56
CA ILE A 4 -2.41 -6.65 -0.45
C ILE A 4 -1.59 -7.66 0.34
N ASN A 5 -2.18 -8.13 1.45
CA ASN A 5 -1.58 -9.17 2.29
C ASN A 5 -1.98 -10.56 1.79
N MET A 6 -1.02 -11.50 1.77
CA MET A 6 -1.29 -12.91 1.45
C MET A 6 -2.16 -13.61 2.52
N GLY A 7 -2.11 -13.10 3.76
CA GLY A 7 -2.81 -13.66 4.91
C GLY A 7 -3.92 -12.74 5.41
N THR A 8 -3.83 -12.37 6.69
CA THR A 8 -4.82 -11.52 7.35
C THR A 8 -4.59 -10.03 7.06
N SER A 9 -5.63 -9.22 7.26
CA SER A 9 -5.52 -7.75 7.18
C SER A 9 -4.85 -7.10 8.40
N ARG A 10 -4.53 -7.88 9.45
CA ARG A 10 -3.95 -7.34 10.68
C ARG A 10 -2.49 -6.92 10.46
N ILE A 11 -2.14 -5.76 10.98
CA ILE A 11 -0.81 -5.14 10.88
C ILE A 11 -0.35 -4.59 12.22
N TYR A 12 0.95 -4.30 12.36
CA TYR A 12 1.48 -3.52 13.47
C TYR A 12 2.68 -2.66 13.03
N GLN A 13 2.91 -1.57 13.74
CA GLN A 13 4.06 -0.68 13.52
C GLN A 13 5.26 -1.13 14.37
N ASP A 14 6.45 -1.05 13.79
CA ASP A 14 7.70 -1.23 14.50
C ASP A 14 7.89 -0.13 15.54
N ARG A 15 7.89 -0.50 16.82
CA ARG A 15 8.07 0.45 17.93
C ARG A 15 9.49 0.98 18.04
N LYS A 16 10.48 0.31 17.44
CA LYS A 16 11.89 0.74 17.52
C LYS A 16 12.16 1.91 16.59
N ASN A 17 11.58 1.91 15.39
CA ASN A 17 11.80 2.95 14.40
C ASN A 17 10.59 3.87 14.19
N GLY A 18 9.38 3.45 14.55
CA GLY A 18 8.16 4.26 14.40
C GLY A 18 7.68 4.42 12.96
N TRP A 19 8.16 3.58 12.03
CA TRP A 19 7.91 3.71 10.58
C TRP A 19 7.47 2.40 9.94
N THR A 20 8.24 1.33 10.11
CA THR A 20 7.98 0.09 9.36
C THR A 20 6.68 -0.56 9.79
N ILE A 21 5.84 -0.92 8.82
CA ILE A 21 4.60 -1.66 9.03
C ILE A 21 4.81 -3.12 8.62
N TYR A 22 4.46 -4.05 9.51
CA TYR A 22 4.54 -5.48 9.26
C TYR A 22 3.15 -6.12 9.30
N THR A 23 2.96 -7.20 8.54
CA THR A 23 1.80 -8.09 8.68
C THR A 23 1.86 -8.81 10.03
N ALA A 24 0.75 -8.86 10.75
CA ALA A 24 0.70 -9.46 12.09
C ALA A 24 0.88 -10.99 12.07
N ASP A 25 0.71 -11.63 10.91
CA ASP A 25 0.95 -13.06 10.69
C ASP A 25 2.30 -13.36 10.01
N GLY A 26 3.12 -12.34 9.74
CA GLY A 26 4.46 -12.47 9.14
C GLY A 26 4.47 -12.91 7.68
N LYS A 27 3.31 -13.00 7.01
CA LYS A 27 3.22 -13.38 5.60
C LYS A 27 3.54 -12.19 4.69
N SER A 28 3.96 -12.51 3.46
CA SER A 28 4.26 -11.52 2.43
C SER A 28 3.09 -10.56 2.15
N SER A 29 3.45 -9.32 1.83
CA SER A 29 2.55 -8.29 1.31
C SER A 29 3.17 -7.70 0.04
N ALA A 30 2.34 -7.22 -0.88
CA ALA A 30 2.75 -6.57 -2.11
C ALA A 30 2.00 -5.25 -2.29
N GLN A 31 2.64 -4.27 -2.95
CA GLN A 31 2.08 -2.96 -3.21
C GLN A 31 2.22 -2.62 -4.69
N TRP A 32 1.26 -1.88 -5.23
CA TRP A 32 1.41 -1.12 -6.46
C TRP A 32 0.92 0.31 -6.23
N GLU A 33 1.48 1.29 -6.91
CA GLU A 33 1.04 2.68 -6.85
C GLU A 33 0.93 3.27 -8.25
N ILE A 34 -0.10 4.08 -8.46
CA ILE A 34 -0.22 4.93 -9.64
C ILE A 34 -0.53 6.35 -9.19
N MET A 35 -0.06 7.35 -9.94
CA MET A 35 -0.43 8.75 -9.74
C MET A 35 -1.46 9.16 -10.78
N VAL A 36 -2.61 9.65 -10.33
CA VAL A 36 -3.75 9.97 -11.20
C VAL A 36 -4.06 11.46 -11.19
N LEU A 37 -4.15 12.06 -12.38
CA LEU A 37 -4.69 13.40 -12.60
C LEU A 37 -6.15 13.28 -13.03
N VAL A 38 -7.06 13.95 -12.32
CA VAL A 38 -8.50 14.02 -12.70
C VAL A 38 -8.70 15.12 -13.74
N THR A 39 -9.39 14.80 -14.85
CA THR A 39 -9.71 15.75 -15.94
C THR A 39 -11.21 16.03 -15.98
N GLU A 40 -11.66 16.90 -16.90
CA GLU A 40 -13.09 17.23 -17.04
C GLU A 40 -13.96 16.03 -17.43
N ASP A 41 -13.39 15.09 -18.17
CA ASP A 41 -14.07 13.95 -18.78
C ASP A 41 -13.54 12.58 -18.32
N GLY A 42 -12.56 12.55 -17.42
CA GLY A 42 -11.96 11.29 -16.97
C GLY A 42 -10.71 11.46 -16.10
N HIS A 43 -9.66 10.72 -16.45
CA HIS A 43 -8.40 10.71 -15.70
C HIS A 43 -7.20 10.34 -16.58
N GLU A 44 -6.01 10.80 -16.17
CA GLU A 44 -4.72 10.43 -16.75
C GLU A 44 -3.83 9.78 -15.69
N VAL A 45 -3.05 8.77 -16.11
CA VAL A 45 -2.04 8.12 -15.25
C VAL A 45 -0.68 8.75 -15.53
N LEU A 46 -0.16 9.49 -14.55
CA LEU A 46 1.12 10.21 -14.65
C LEU A 46 2.34 9.33 -14.27
N ALA A 47 2.13 8.34 -13.40
CA ALA A 47 3.15 7.40 -12.94
C ALA A 47 2.51 6.04 -12.64
N TRP A 48 3.23 4.94 -12.92
CA TRP A 48 2.79 3.55 -12.73
C TRP A 48 3.93 2.58 -12.46
#